data_AF-A0A1F3V8C3-F1
#
_entry.id   AF-A0A1F3V8C3-F1
#
_cell.length_a   1.000
_cell.length_b   1.000
_cell.length_c   1.000
_cell.angle_alpha   90.00
_cell.angle_beta   90.00
_cell.angle_gamma   90.00
#
_symmetry.space_group_name_H-M   'P 1'
#
loop_
_entity.id
_entity.type
_entity.pdbx_description
1 polymer ?
#
loop_
_entity_poly.entity_id
_entity_poly.type
_entity_poly.pdbx_seq_one_letter_code
_entity_poly.pdbx_strand_id
1 'polypeptide(L)'
;MKKQRFLIIAKLVALLLAIGPLSGCNYVDWEHIKERAANINRYEKVALQLSKENRALKIDITKLQTEIARLQDENKFLSTQLGEKRGGSRGIASIQQVETKNDLVRFNTYRWTPTQMLAVANAEFKKGNYEKAAQFFRTFILNFENHELLNDQVLFKAGMAAFETGKHNDWTLDNFNRLIRGHPTSKFYRGAKLWSALAMLKQGDKKAFFNTVEEFRKKYRNTDEWKILSAHYEKILQNYKE
;
A
#
# COMPACT_ATOMS: atom_id res chain seq x y z
N MET A 1 -72.06 -15.99 6.00
CA MET A 1 -70.61 -16.16 5.71
C MET A 1 -69.90 -17.27 6.49
N LYS A 2 -70.31 -17.68 7.70
CA LYS A 2 -69.61 -18.74 8.47
C LYS A 2 -69.77 -20.16 7.90
N LYS A 3 -70.91 -20.51 7.30
CA LYS A 3 -71.18 -21.87 6.76
C LYS A 3 -70.35 -22.22 5.50
N GLN A 4 -70.01 -21.25 4.66
CA GLN A 4 -69.20 -21.48 3.44
C GLN A 4 -67.73 -21.78 3.75
N ARG A 5 -67.16 -21.16 4.79
CA ARG A 5 -65.76 -21.39 5.19
C ARG A 5 -65.56 -22.78 5.79
N PHE A 6 -66.55 -23.31 6.51
CA PHE A 6 -66.50 -24.66 7.07
C PHE A 6 -66.53 -25.75 5.99
N LEU A 7 -67.30 -25.53 4.92
CA LEU A 7 -67.41 -26.48 3.80
C LEU A 7 -66.13 -26.54 2.97
N ILE A 8 -65.40 -25.43 2.83
CA ILE A 8 -64.12 -25.36 2.11
C ILE A 8 -63.02 -26.06 2.91
N ILE A 9 -62.98 -25.85 4.23
CA ILE A 9 -62.00 -26.51 5.11
C ILE A 9 -62.25 -28.03 5.15
N ALA A 10 -63.52 -28.47 5.21
CA ALA A 10 -63.86 -29.89 5.17
C ALA A 10 -63.46 -30.58 3.85
N LYS A 11 -63.60 -29.90 2.70
CA LYS A 11 -63.16 -30.42 1.40
C LYS A 11 -61.63 -30.46 1.26
N LEU A 12 -60.91 -29.51 1.84
CA LEU A 12 -59.44 -29.50 1.85
C LEU A 12 -58.85 -30.61 2.73
N VAL A 13 -59.47 -30.89 3.88
CA VAL A 13 -59.07 -32.00 4.76
C VAL A 13 -59.37 -33.37 4.11
N ALA A 14 -60.48 -33.50 3.38
CA ALA A 14 -60.80 -34.71 2.63
C ALA A 14 -59.85 -34.96 1.44
N LEU A 15 -59.34 -33.90 0.80
CA LEU A 15 -58.36 -34.01 -0.29
C LEU A 15 -56.97 -34.43 0.23
N LEU A 16 -56.60 -34.02 1.45
CA LEU A 16 -55.34 -34.40 2.10
C LEU A 16 -55.36 -35.83 2.67
N LEU A 17 -56.54 -36.40 2.97
CA LEU A 17 -56.69 -37.78 3.44
C LEU A 17 -56.85 -38.81 2.31
N ALA A 18 -57.05 -38.37 1.07
CA ALA A 18 -57.15 -39.26 -0.10
C ALA A 18 -55.78 -39.60 -0.73
N ILE A 19 -54.68 -39.08 -0.18
CA ILE A 19 -53.32 -39.36 -0.66
C ILE A 19 -52.60 -40.22 0.38
N GLY A 20 -52.96 -41.51 0.40
CA GLY A 20 -52.13 -42.56 0.99
C GLY A 20 -52.92 -43.85 1.23
N PRO A 21 -52.42 -45.06 0.89
CA PRO A 21 -51.19 -45.41 0.17
C PRO A 21 -51.48 -46.23 -1.11
N LEU A 22 -50.84 -45.88 -2.24
CA LEU A 22 -50.66 -46.84 -3.33
C LEU A 22 -49.53 -47.79 -2.91
N SER A 23 -49.94 -48.93 -2.36
CA SER A 23 -49.09 -50.08 -2.06
C SER A 23 -48.53 -50.68 -3.35
N GLY A 24 -47.48 -50.05 -3.90
CA GLY A 24 -46.52 -50.70 -4.76
C GLY A 24 -45.41 -51.27 -3.88
N CYS A 25 -45.53 -52.53 -3.47
CA CYS A 25 -44.41 -53.30 -2.93
C CYS A 25 -43.38 -53.56 -4.04
N ASN A 26 -42.62 -52.52 -4.41
CA ASN A 26 -41.26 -52.74 -4.88
C ASN A 26 -40.40 -52.88 -3.64
N TYR A 27 -39.58 -53.93 -3.61
CA TYR A 27 -38.55 -54.15 -2.61
C TYR A 27 -37.75 -52.85 -2.48
N VAL A 28 -38.10 -52.06 -1.47
CA VAL A 28 -37.44 -50.77 -1.22
C VAL A 28 -36.02 -51.14 -0.86
N ASP A 29 -35.09 -50.79 -1.74
CA ASP A 29 -33.67 -51.05 -1.54
C ASP A 29 -33.19 -50.24 -0.33
N TRP A 30 -33.31 -50.87 0.84
CA TRP A 30 -33.08 -50.25 2.14
C TRP A 30 -31.63 -49.78 2.30
N GLU A 31 -30.68 -50.38 1.58
CA GLU A 31 -29.31 -49.90 1.51
C GLU A 31 -29.23 -48.56 0.79
N HIS A 32 -29.86 -48.43 -0.37
CA HIS A 32 -29.85 -47.18 -1.14
C HIS A 32 -30.51 -46.01 -0.38
N ILE A 33 -31.57 -46.29 0.39
CA ILE A 33 -32.20 -45.29 1.26
C ILE A 33 -31.26 -44.89 2.41
N LYS A 34 -30.57 -45.86 3.04
CA LYS A 34 -29.61 -45.58 4.12
C LYS A 34 -28.43 -44.76 3.60
N GLU A 35 -27.88 -45.08 2.43
CA GLU A 35 -26.79 -44.32 1.81
C GLU A 35 -27.22 -42.90 1.45
N ARG A 36 -28.40 -42.71 0.85
CA ARG A 36 -28.95 -41.38 0.59
C ARG A 36 -29.16 -40.58 1.87
N ALA A 37 -29.70 -41.20 2.92
CA ALA A 37 -29.88 -40.56 4.21
C ALA A 37 -28.52 -40.17 4.84
N ALA A 38 -27.50 -41.02 4.73
CA ALA A 38 -26.15 -40.72 5.20
C ALA A 38 -25.52 -39.54 4.45
N ASN A 39 -25.69 -39.49 3.12
CA ASN A 39 -25.23 -38.40 2.28
C ASN A 39 -25.95 -37.08 2.59
N ILE A 40 -27.29 -37.11 2.76
CA ILE A 40 -28.07 -35.93 3.16
C ILE A 40 -27.59 -35.40 4.51
N ASN A 41 -27.44 -36.26 5.51
CA ASN A 41 -26.96 -35.88 6.83
C ASN A 41 -25.53 -35.28 6.78
N ARG A 42 -24.67 -35.80 5.89
CA ARG A 42 -23.34 -35.21 5.65
C ARG A 42 -23.45 -33.81 5.04
N TYR A 43 -24.28 -33.61 4.03
CA TYR A 43 -24.49 -32.30 3.42
C TYR A 43 -25.10 -31.31 4.43
N GLU A 44 -26.04 -31.75 5.27
CA GLU A 44 -26.61 -30.94 6.34
C GLU A 44 -25.54 -30.49 7.35
N LYS A 45 -24.64 -31.40 7.76
CA LYS A 45 -23.51 -31.07 8.66
C LYS A 45 -22.57 -30.04 8.02
N VAL A 46 -22.22 -30.21 6.74
CA VAL A 46 -21.35 -29.27 6.02
C VAL A 46 -22.04 -27.91 5.85
N ALA A 47 -23.32 -27.89 5.47
CA ALA A 47 -24.09 -26.65 5.35
C ALA A 47 -24.21 -25.92 6.70
N LEU A 48 -24.41 -26.67 7.79
CA LEU A 48 -24.44 -26.12 9.14
C LEU A 48 -23.07 -25.53 9.53
N GLN A 49 -21.98 -26.22 9.23
CA GLN A 49 -20.63 -25.74 9.50
C GLN A 49 -20.31 -24.46 8.72
N LEU A 50 -20.57 -24.45 7.41
CA LEU A 50 -20.41 -23.28 6.55
C LEU A 50 -21.28 -22.10 7.01
N SER A 51 -22.49 -22.37 7.51
CA SER A 51 -23.37 -21.35 8.08
C SER A 51 -22.79 -20.74 9.36
N LYS A 52 -22.18 -21.56 10.23
CA LYS A 52 -21.48 -21.08 11.43
C LYS A 52 -20.26 -20.23 11.07
N GLU A 53 -19.44 -20.67 10.14
CA GLU A 53 -18.26 -19.94 9.66
C GLU A 53 -18.65 -18.61 9.01
N ASN A 54 -19.67 -18.60 8.15
CA ASN A 54 -20.19 -17.36 7.57
C ASN A 54 -20.70 -16.37 8.63
N ARG A 55 -21.34 -16.85 9.70
CA ARG A 55 -21.75 -15.99 10.81
C ARG A 55 -20.56 -15.43 11.57
N ALA A 56 -19.54 -16.25 11.86
CA ALA A 56 -18.32 -15.82 12.52
C ALA A 56 -17.58 -14.75 11.69
N LEU A 57 -17.40 -14.98 10.39
CA LEU A 57 -16.80 -14.02 9.48
C LEU A 57 -17.57 -12.70 9.41
N LYS A 58 -18.91 -12.75 9.39
CA LYS A 58 -19.73 -11.53 9.45
C LYS A 58 -19.52 -10.75 10.74
N ILE A 59 -19.42 -11.43 11.88
CA ILE A 59 -19.11 -10.80 13.17
C ILE A 59 -17.74 -10.12 13.10
N ASP A 60 -16.72 -10.78 12.55
CA ASP A 60 -15.38 -10.20 12.45
C ASP A 60 -15.32 -9.02 11.48
N ILE A 61 -16.04 -9.07 10.36
CA ILE A 61 -16.20 -7.92 9.45
C ILE A 61 -16.84 -6.75 10.20
N THR A 62 -17.90 -6.98 10.97
CA THR A 62 -18.54 -5.90 11.74
C THR A 62 -17.60 -5.30 12.79
N LYS A 63 -16.82 -6.13 13.50
CA LYS A 63 -15.81 -5.66 14.47
C LYS A 63 -14.74 -4.80 13.81
N LEU A 64 -14.20 -5.25 12.67
CA LEU A 64 -13.21 -4.49 11.91
C LEU A 64 -13.79 -3.17 11.39
N GLN A 65 -15.03 -3.16 10.91
CA GLN A 65 -15.71 -1.93 10.49
C GLN A 65 -15.89 -0.95 11.65
N THR A 66 -16.28 -1.43 12.84
CA THR A 66 -16.37 -0.58 14.03
C THR A 66 -15.02 -0.04 14.47
N GLU A 67 -13.96 -0.82 14.33
CA GLU A 67 -12.60 -0.38 14.68
C GLU A 67 -12.09 0.67 13.68
N ILE A 68 -12.35 0.48 12.38
CA ILE A 68 -12.03 1.48 11.36
C ILE A 68 -12.78 2.78 11.62
N ALA A 69 -14.08 2.71 11.95
CA ALA A 69 -14.86 3.91 12.29
C ALA A 69 -14.29 4.60 13.54
N ARG A 70 -13.96 3.84 14.59
CA ARG A 70 -13.31 4.35 15.80
C ARG A 70 -12.00 5.07 15.49
N LEU A 71 -11.14 4.47 14.67
CA LEU A 71 -9.87 5.05 14.26
C LEU A 71 -10.05 6.28 13.36
N GLN A 72 -11.10 6.31 12.53
CA GLN A 72 -11.45 7.49 11.73
C GLN A 72 -11.92 8.64 12.61
N ASP A 73 -12.76 8.36 13.60
CA ASP A 73 -13.21 9.34 14.59
C ASP A 73 -12.06 9.82 15.46
N GLU A 74 -11.15 8.93 15.87
CA GLU A 74 -9.93 9.30 16.60
C GLU A 74 -9.03 10.19 15.75
N ASN A 75 -8.78 9.83 14.48
CA ASN A 75 -8.02 10.69 13.57
C ASN A 75 -8.71 12.03 13.33
N LYS A 76 -10.05 12.05 13.21
CA LYS A 76 -10.82 13.28 13.06
C LYS A 76 -10.77 14.14 14.33
N PHE A 77 -10.86 13.52 15.49
CA PHE A 77 -10.73 14.18 16.78
C PHE A 77 -9.31 14.74 16.96
N LEU A 78 -8.28 13.94 16.71
CA LEU A 78 -6.88 14.36 16.77
C LEU A 78 -6.58 15.46 15.75
N SER A 79 -7.10 15.37 14.52
CA SER A 79 -6.96 16.46 13.54
C SER A 79 -7.71 17.73 13.95
N THR A 80 -8.85 17.61 14.64
CA THR A 80 -9.57 18.75 15.22
C THR A 80 -8.82 19.32 16.42
N GLN A 81 -8.25 18.49 17.29
CA GLN A 81 -7.46 18.91 18.45
C GLN A 81 -6.11 19.50 18.02
N LEU A 82 -5.50 18.99 16.96
CA LEU A 82 -4.38 19.63 16.26
C LEU A 82 -4.85 20.94 15.61
N GLY A 83 -6.07 20.98 15.07
CA GLY A 83 -6.75 22.16 14.55
C GLY A 83 -7.05 23.23 15.62
N GLU A 84 -7.36 22.84 16.85
CA GLU A 84 -7.66 23.72 18.00
C GLU A 84 -6.38 24.14 18.74
N LYS A 85 -5.37 23.26 18.83
CA LYS A 85 -3.99 23.67 19.17
C LYS A 85 -3.40 24.59 18.10
N ARG A 86 -3.83 24.48 16.84
CA ARG A 86 -3.60 25.46 15.77
C ARG A 86 -4.58 26.65 15.84
N GLY A 87 -5.73 26.50 16.48
CA GLY A 87 -6.83 27.46 16.62
C GLY A 87 -6.66 28.47 17.76
N GLY A 88 -5.69 28.25 18.65
CA GLY A 88 -5.08 29.28 19.50
C GLY A 88 -4.11 30.20 18.76
N SER A 89 -3.88 29.97 17.46
CA SER A 89 -3.15 30.87 16.56
C SER A 89 -4.11 31.36 15.47
N ARG A 90 -5.05 32.23 15.86
CA ARG A 90 -5.45 33.28 14.91
C ARG A 90 -4.18 34.10 14.70
N GLY A 91 -3.46 33.80 13.62
CA GLY A 91 -2.32 34.57 13.21
C GLY A 91 -2.75 36.03 13.12
N ILE A 92 -2.17 36.89 13.95
CA ILE A 92 -1.97 38.28 13.56
C ILE A 92 -1.29 38.16 12.18
N ALA A 93 -1.86 38.81 11.17
CA ALA A 93 -1.51 38.65 9.75
C ALA A 93 -0.04 38.96 9.39
N SER A 94 0.83 39.17 10.38
CA SER A 94 2.23 39.57 10.28
C SER A 94 3.24 38.55 10.83
N ILE A 95 2.84 37.36 11.30
CA ILE A 95 3.78 36.41 11.91
C ILE A 95 4.13 35.29 10.92
N GLN A 96 5.35 35.30 10.39
CA GLN A 96 5.93 34.22 9.60
C GLN A 96 5.89 32.90 10.38
N GLN A 97 5.47 31.81 9.72
CA GLN A 97 5.40 30.49 10.35
C GLN A 97 6.78 30.08 10.89
N VAL A 98 6.82 29.69 12.17
CA VAL A 98 8.03 29.36 12.91
C VAL A 98 8.79 28.23 12.22
N GLU A 99 10.06 28.52 11.91
CA GLU A 99 11.02 27.63 11.27
C GLU A 99 11.03 26.25 11.96
N THR A 100 10.92 25.19 11.16
CA THR A 100 11.16 23.84 11.68
C THR A 100 12.60 23.77 12.18
N LYS A 101 12.82 23.14 13.33
CA LYS A 101 14.10 23.13 14.08
C LYS A 101 15.35 22.72 13.26
N ASN A 102 15.17 22.15 12.06
CA ASN A 102 16.22 21.65 11.16
C ASN A 102 16.10 22.14 9.70
N ASP A 103 15.38 23.23 9.38
CA ASP A 103 15.39 23.82 8.03
C ASP A 103 16.70 24.58 7.79
N LEU A 104 17.64 23.95 7.09
CA LEU A 104 18.94 24.54 6.74
C LEU A 104 18.86 25.50 5.54
N VAL A 105 17.74 25.50 4.81
CA VAL A 105 17.56 26.26 3.57
C VAL A 105 16.94 27.63 3.86
N ARG A 106 16.03 27.68 4.85
CA ARG A 106 15.32 28.90 5.27
C ARG A 106 14.75 29.65 4.08
N PHE A 107 13.97 28.95 3.27
CA PHE A 107 13.51 29.44 1.96
C PHE A 107 12.61 30.67 2.05
N ASN A 108 11.75 30.74 3.07
CA ASN A 108 10.85 31.89 3.24
C ASN A 108 11.60 33.14 3.75
N THR A 109 12.74 32.93 4.42
CA THR A 109 13.57 34.00 4.98
C THR A 109 14.48 34.58 3.91
N TYR A 110 15.12 33.70 3.12
CA TYR A 110 16.05 34.09 2.06
C TYR A 110 15.36 33.97 0.70
N ARG A 111 15.34 35.07 -0.06
CA ARG A 111 14.77 35.12 -1.44
C ARG A 111 15.70 34.41 -2.44
N TRP A 112 15.82 33.10 -2.32
CA TRP A 112 16.69 32.29 -3.18
C TRP A 112 16.19 32.28 -4.62
N THR A 113 17.11 32.48 -5.56
CA THR A 113 16.82 32.20 -6.98
C THR A 113 17.01 30.70 -7.28
N PRO A 114 16.32 30.15 -8.30
CA PRO A 114 16.53 28.76 -8.75
C PRO A 114 18.01 28.42 -8.99
N THR A 115 18.75 29.34 -9.63
CA THR A 115 20.17 29.20 -9.93
C THR A 115 21.04 29.17 -8.68
N GLN A 116 20.78 30.05 -7.71
CA GLN A 116 21.49 30.08 -6.43
C GLN A 116 21.25 28.81 -5.63
N MET A 117 20.01 28.31 -5.58
CA MET A 117 19.70 27.08 -4.85
C MET A 117 20.49 25.89 -5.41
N LEU A 118 20.48 25.73 -6.74
CA LEU A 118 21.25 24.65 -7.36
C LEU A 118 22.75 24.84 -7.18
N ALA A 119 23.26 26.06 -7.24
CA ALA A 119 24.68 26.32 -7.01
C ALA A 119 25.09 25.90 -5.59
N VAL A 120 24.33 26.28 -4.57
CA VAL A 120 24.57 25.90 -3.18
C VAL A 120 24.41 24.39 -3.01
N ALA A 121 23.35 23.79 -3.52
CA ALA A 121 23.12 22.35 -3.44
C ALA A 121 24.28 21.54 -4.03
N ASN A 122 24.76 21.94 -5.22
CA ASN A 122 25.90 21.31 -5.87
C ASN A 122 27.21 21.53 -5.10
N ALA A 123 27.43 22.72 -4.53
CA ALA A 123 28.61 23.01 -3.74
C ALA A 123 28.64 22.16 -2.46
N GLU A 124 27.53 22.07 -1.74
CA GLU A 124 27.41 21.26 -0.53
C GLU A 124 27.52 19.77 -0.85
N PHE A 125 26.95 19.31 -1.97
CA PHE A 125 27.10 17.92 -2.43
C PHE A 125 28.57 17.56 -2.68
N LYS A 126 29.32 18.44 -3.34
CA LYS A 126 30.77 18.24 -3.58
C LYS A 126 31.60 18.25 -2.29
N LYS A 127 31.14 18.98 -1.26
CA LYS A 127 31.78 19.01 0.07
C LYS A 127 31.46 17.78 0.93
N GLY A 128 30.57 16.88 0.48
CA GLY A 128 30.10 15.75 1.27
C GLY A 128 29.05 16.11 2.32
N ASN A 129 28.54 17.36 2.30
CA ASN A 129 27.49 17.81 3.21
C ASN A 129 26.11 17.37 2.69
N TYR A 130 25.88 16.06 2.65
CA TYR A 130 24.74 15.45 1.98
C TYR A 130 23.39 15.85 2.57
N GLU A 131 23.29 16.03 3.90
CA GLU A 131 22.06 16.47 4.56
C GLU A 131 21.62 17.84 4.06
N LYS A 132 22.54 18.81 4.07
CA LYS A 132 22.27 20.16 3.58
C LYS A 132 21.98 20.14 2.09
N ALA A 133 22.79 19.43 1.30
CA ALA A 133 22.56 19.29 -0.15
C ALA A 133 21.18 18.72 -0.46
N ALA A 134 20.76 17.66 0.24
CA ALA A 134 19.46 17.03 0.07
C ALA A 134 18.31 18.00 0.36
N GLN A 135 18.40 18.79 1.44
CA GLN A 135 17.40 19.80 1.76
C GLN A 135 17.33 20.91 0.69
N PHE A 136 18.47 21.41 0.21
CA PHE A 136 18.50 22.43 -0.85
C PHE A 136 17.92 21.89 -2.16
N PHE A 137 18.28 20.67 -2.57
CA PHE A 137 17.70 20.05 -3.76
C PHE A 137 16.20 19.80 -3.60
N ARG A 138 15.77 19.28 -2.45
CA ARG A 138 14.34 19.06 -2.15
C ARG A 138 13.55 20.36 -2.24
N THR A 139 14.08 21.41 -1.65
CA THR A 139 13.43 22.73 -1.66
C THR A 139 13.37 23.32 -3.07
N PHE A 140 14.45 23.19 -3.84
CA PHE A 140 14.46 23.58 -5.25
C PHE A 140 13.37 22.84 -6.03
N ILE A 141 13.30 21.51 -5.90
CA ILE A 141 12.32 20.68 -6.63
C ILE A 141 10.90 21.08 -6.27
N LEU A 142 10.59 21.27 -4.99
CA LEU A 142 9.23 21.60 -4.52
C LEU A 142 8.77 23.00 -4.94
N ASN A 143 9.65 23.99 -4.94
CA ASN A 143 9.29 25.37 -5.26
C ASN A 143 9.40 25.71 -6.75
N PHE A 144 10.15 24.91 -7.51
CA PHE A 144 10.45 25.16 -8.92
C PHE A 144 10.19 23.94 -9.80
N GLU A 145 9.04 23.28 -9.60
CA GLU A 145 8.66 22.03 -10.30
C GLU A 145 8.63 22.14 -11.83
N ASN A 146 8.30 23.32 -12.38
CA ASN A 146 8.21 23.55 -13.83
C ASN A 146 9.39 24.36 -14.39
N HIS A 147 10.47 24.50 -13.63
CA HIS A 147 11.61 25.32 -14.04
C HIS A 147 12.56 24.53 -14.95
N GLU A 148 13.09 25.17 -16.00
CA GLU A 148 13.95 24.53 -17.02
C GLU A 148 15.17 23.82 -16.44
N LEU A 149 15.74 24.37 -15.36
CA LEU A 149 16.88 23.79 -14.65
C LEU A 149 16.57 22.46 -13.94
N LEU A 150 15.30 22.10 -13.76
CA LEU A 150 14.91 20.80 -13.22
C LEU A 150 15.05 19.72 -14.31
N ASN A 151 16.24 19.13 -14.40
CA ASN A 151 16.57 18.09 -15.37
C ASN A 151 16.93 16.76 -14.68
N ASP A 152 17.18 15.75 -15.51
CA ASP A 152 17.59 14.41 -15.09
C ASP A 152 18.84 14.43 -14.18
N GLN A 153 19.81 15.29 -14.45
CA GLN A 153 21.01 15.44 -13.63
C GLN A 153 20.69 15.98 -12.23
N VAL A 154 19.81 16.97 -12.12
CA VAL A 154 19.38 17.52 -10.82
C VAL A 154 18.66 16.46 -10.02
N LEU A 155 17.71 15.74 -10.64
CA LEU A 155 16.98 14.64 -9.99
C LEU A 155 17.94 13.54 -9.51
N PHE A 156 18.92 13.18 -10.34
CA PHE A 156 19.91 12.17 -9.98
C PHE A 156 20.75 12.60 -8.77
N LYS A 157 21.29 13.84 -8.79
CA LYS A 157 22.08 14.37 -7.67
C LYS A 157 21.25 14.54 -6.40
N ALA A 158 19.98 14.94 -6.52
CA ALA A 158 19.07 15.04 -5.39
C ALA A 158 18.82 13.67 -4.74
N GLY A 159 18.57 12.63 -5.55
CA GLY A 159 18.42 11.25 -5.09
C GLY A 159 19.68 10.72 -4.40
N MET A 160 20.85 10.96 -5.00
CA MET A 160 22.15 10.62 -4.42
C MET A 160 22.40 11.34 -3.09
N ALA A 161 22.18 12.65 -3.05
CA ALA A 161 22.35 13.44 -1.83
C ALA A 161 21.48 12.87 -0.70
N ALA A 162 20.21 12.59 -0.98
CA ALA A 162 19.30 11.98 -0.01
C ALA A 162 19.76 10.58 0.42
N PHE A 163 20.26 9.75 -0.50
CA PHE A 163 20.69 8.38 -0.19
C PHE A 163 21.89 8.34 0.76
N GLU A 164 22.85 9.24 0.53
CA GLU A 164 24.07 9.35 1.34
C GLU A 164 23.79 9.84 2.76
N THR A 165 22.66 10.52 3.01
CA THR A 165 22.28 10.88 4.40
C THR A 165 21.90 9.66 5.25
N GLY A 166 21.46 8.56 4.61
CA GLY A 166 20.91 7.38 5.26
C GLY A 166 19.57 7.58 5.99
N LYS A 167 19.06 8.81 6.07
CA LYS A 167 17.83 9.17 6.79
C LYS A 167 16.65 9.40 5.84
N HIS A 168 16.93 9.96 4.66
CA HIS A 168 15.90 10.42 3.72
C HIS A 168 15.61 9.41 2.61
N ASN A 169 15.40 8.13 2.95
CA ASN A 169 15.14 7.07 1.97
C ASN A 169 13.91 7.39 1.09
N ASP A 170 12.88 8.02 1.65
CA ASP A 170 11.70 8.42 0.89
C ASP A 170 12.02 9.48 -0.16
N TRP A 171 12.89 10.44 0.16
CA TRP A 171 13.33 11.46 -0.80
C TRP A 171 14.21 10.83 -1.89
N THR A 172 15.06 9.86 -1.53
CA THR A 172 15.83 9.09 -2.50
C THR A 172 14.92 8.44 -3.54
N LEU A 173 13.93 7.68 -3.08
CA LEU A 173 13.02 6.96 -3.96
C LEU A 173 12.15 7.91 -4.79
N ASP A 174 11.63 8.99 -4.21
CA ASP A 174 10.86 10.00 -4.93
C ASP A 174 11.66 10.59 -6.10
N ASN A 175 12.89 11.05 -5.84
CA ASN A 175 13.75 11.64 -6.87
C ASN A 175 14.10 10.66 -8.00
N PHE A 176 14.53 9.45 -7.66
CA PHE A 176 14.87 8.46 -8.68
C PHE A 176 13.65 7.94 -9.44
N ASN A 177 12.49 7.80 -8.79
CA ASN A 177 11.26 7.42 -9.48
C ASN A 177 10.80 8.52 -10.47
N ARG A 178 10.92 9.79 -10.10
CA ARG A 178 10.68 10.91 -11.02
C ARG A 178 11.62 10.84 -12.22
N LEU A 179 12.91 10.56 -12.00
CA LEU A 179 13.89 10.41 -13.08
C LEU A 179 13.55 9.22 -14.00
N ILE A 180 13.25 8.05 -13.44
CA ILE A 180 12.94 6.83 -14.19
C ILE A 180 11.68 7.01 -15.05
N ARG A 181 10.66 7.70 -14.53
CA ARG A 181 9.41 7.95 -15.26
C ARG A 181 9.53 9.08 -16.29
N GLY A 182 10.19 10.17 -15.92
CA GLY A 182 10.29 11.38 -16.75
C GLY A 182 11.41 11.34 -17.80
N HIS A 183 12.48 10.57 -17.55
CA HIS A 183 13.68 10.56 -18.39
C HIS A 183 14.18 9.13 -18.69
N PRO A 184 13.39 8.31 -19.40
CA PRO A 184 13.74 6.90 -19.67
C PRO A 184 14.98 6.72 -20.56
N THR A 185 15.34 7.72 -21.36
CA THR A 185 16.51 7.72 -22.24
C THR A 185 17.75 8.36 -21.60
N SER A 186 17.64 8.85 -20.37
CA SER A 186 18.75 9.50 -19.67
C SER A 186 19.90 8.52 -19.43
N LYS A 187 21.14 9.02 -19.51
CA LYS A 187 22.33 8.28 -19.06
C LYS A 187 22.26 7.88 -17.58
N PHE A 188 21.48 8.60 -16.78
CA PHE A 188 21.28 8.34 -15.35
C PHE A 188 20.18 7.30 -15.08
N TYR A 189 19.44 6.85 -16.09
CA TYR A 189 18.29 5.96 -15.92
C TYR A 189 18.64 4.65 -15.20
N ARG A 190 19.71 3.97 -15.64
CA ARG A 190 20.16 2.72 -15.02
C ARG A 190 20.72 2.96 -13.62
N GLY A 191 21.53 4.00 -13.46
CA GLY A 191 22.01 4.43 -12.15
C GLY A 191 20.87 4.70 -11.17
N ALA A 192 19.82 5.41 -11.59
CA ALA A 192 18.66 5.69 -10.75
C ALA A 192 17.94 4.40 -10.32
N LYS A 193 17.77 3.43 -11.23
CA LYS A 193 17.21 2.12 -10.86
C LYS A 193 18.09 1.36 -9.87
N LEU A 194 19.41 1.36 -10.09
CA LEU A 194 20.38 0.76 -9.18
C LEU A 194 20.24 1.35 -7.77
N TRP A 195 20.32 2.68 -7.65
CA TRP A 195 20.29 3.34 -6.36
C TRP A 195 18.92 3.23 -5.68
N SER A 196 17.81 3.25 -6.44
CA SER A 196 16.49 2.93 -5.91
C SER A 196 16.42 1.52 -5.33
N ALA A 197 16.96 0.51 -6.01
CA ALA A 197 16.98 -0.86 -5.52
C ALA A 197 17.80 -0.97 -4.22
N LEU A 198 18.96 -0.31 -4.16
CA LEU A 198 19.78 -0.26 -2.94
C LEU A 198 19.06 0.45 -1.79
N ALA A 199 18.31 1.52 -2.08
CA ALA A 199 17.49 2.21 -1.07
C ALA A 199 16.35 1.32 -0.55
N MET A 200 15.66 0.59 -1.43
CA MET A 200 14.64 -0.39 -1.05
C MET A 200 15.22 -1.52 -0.21
N LEU A 201 16.41 -2.01 -0.57
CA LEU A 201 17.12 -3.02 0.22
C LEU A 201 17.46 -2.52 1.63
N LYS A 202 17.91 -1.26 1.76
CA LYS A 202 18.14 -0.62 3.07
C LYS A 202 16.87 -0.49 3.91
N GLN A 203 15.71 -0.27 3.27
CA GLN A 203 14.41 -0.25 3.93
C GLN A 203 13.89 -1.66 4.30
N GLY A 204 14.57 -2.73 3.88
CA GLY A 204 14.17 -4.12 4.13
C GLY A 204 13.23 -4.70 3.05
N ASP A 205 12.88 -3.95 2.01
CA ASP A 205 12.10 -4.46 0.88
C ASP A 205 12.99 -5.25 -0.09
N LYS A 206 13.33 -6.46 0.34
CA LYS A 206 14.11 -7.42 -0.45
C LYS A 206 13.38 -7.80 -1.74
N LYS A 207 12.04 -7.84 -1.73
CA LYS A 207 11.25 -8.25 -2.90
C LYS A 207 11.41 -7.25 -4.04
N ALA A 208 11.28 -5.95 -3.75
CA ALA A 208 11.48 -4.91 -4.74
C ALA A 208 12.92 -4.91 -5.26
N PHE A 209 13.92 -5.09 -4.38
CA PHE A 209 15.32 -5.24 -4.77
C PHE A 209 15.51 -6.41 -5.76
N PHE A 210 15.03 -7.62 -5.44
CA PHE A 210 15.17 -8.79 -6.32
C PHE A 210 14.50 -8.59 -7.68
N ASN A 211 13.35 -7.93 -7.72
CA ASN A 211 12.68 -7.61 -8.99
C ASN A 211 13.58 -6.72 -9.89
N THR A 212 14.23 -5.71 -9.32
CA THR A 212 15.17 -4.85 -10.06
C THR A 212 16.41 -5.63 -10.50
N VAL A 213 16.97 -6.47 -9.62
CA VAL A 213 18.12 -7.32 -9.97
C VAL A 213 17.78 -8.24 -11.14
N GLU A 214 16.62 -8.91 -11.12
CA GLU A 214 16.18 -9.78 -12.22
C GLU A 214 15.94 -9.01 -13.52
N GLU A 215 15.45 -7.77 -13.45
CA GLU A 215 15.41 -6.89 -14.62
C GLU A 215 16.81 -6.63 -15.19
N PHE A 216 17.77 -6.24 -14.34
CA PHE A 216 19.15 -5.98 -14.77
C PHE A 216 19.84 -7.23 -15.30
N ARG A 217 19.60 -8.39 -14.70
CA ARG A 217 20.11 -9.68 -15.17
C ARG A 217 19.66 -9.99 -16.60
N LYS A 218 18.40 -9.70 -16.92
CA LYS A 218 17.79 -9.97 -18.23
C LYS A 218 18.16 -8.94 -19.28
N LYS A 219 18.21 -7.64 -18.92
CA LYS A 219 18.34 -6.53 -19.88
C LYS A 219 19.70 -5.83 -19.89
N TYR A 220 20.43 -5.84 -18.77
CA TYR A 220 21.59 -4.97 -18.53
C TYR A 220 22.82 -5.73 -18.01
N ARG A 221 22.97 -7.01 -18.34
CA ARG A 221 24.01 -7.91 -17.79
C ARG A 221 25.46 -7.44 -17.99
N ASN A 222 25.74 -6.64 -19.00
CA ASN A 222 27.09 -6.18 -19.32
C ASN A 222 27.38 -4.75 -18.80
N THR A 223 26.55 -4.23 -17.90
CA THR A 223 26.69 -2.87 -17.36
C THR A 223 27.43 -2.85 -16.03
N ASP A 224 28.05 -1.73 -15.69
CA ASP A 224 28.72 -1.58 -14.39
C ASP A 224 27.72 -1.61 -13.23
N GLU A 225 26.50 -1.11 -13.45
CA GLU A 225 25.42 -1.19 -12.48
C GLU A 225 25.03 -2.64 -12.17
N TRP A 226 25.10 -3.55 -13.16
CA TRP A 226 24.86 -4.98 -12.92
C TRP A 226 25.93 -5.58 -12.01
N LYS A 227 27.22 -5.25 -12.20
CA LYS A 227 28.31 -5.76 -11.35
C LYS A 227 28.08 -5.41 -9.87
N ILE A 228 27.56 -4.22 -9.61
CA ILE A 228 27.22 -3.76 -8.25
C ILE A 228 26.04 -4.58 -7.71
N LEU A 229 24.95 -4.68 -8.49
CA LEU A 229 23.75 -5.42 -8.06
C LEU A 229 24.02 -6.92 -7.84
N SER A 230 24.79 -7.57 -8.71
CA SER A 230 25.08 -9.00 -8.62
C SER A 230 25.86 -9.34 -7.35
N ALA A 231 26.81 -8.49 -6.94
CA ALA A 231 27.55 -8.68 -5.70
C ALA A 231 26.62 -8.64 -4.46
N HIS A 232 25.68 -7.70 -4.40
CA HIS A 232 24.68 -7.65 -3.33
C HIS A 232 23.73 -8.85 -3.36
N TYR A 233 23.29 -9.26 -4.55
CA TYR A 233 22.43 -10.42 -4.75
C TYR A 233 23.08 -11.72 -4.25
N GLU A 234 24.34 -11.97 -4.63
CA GLU A 234 25.10 -13.15 -4.22
C GLU A 234 25.30 -13.19 -2.69
N LYS A 235 25.65 -12.06 -2.08
CA LYS A 235 25.79 -11.95 -0.62
C LYS A 235 24.49 -12.26 0.11
N ILE A 236 23.35 -11.76 -0.38
CA ILE A 236 22.05 -12.06 0.21
C ILE A 236 21.75 -13.56 0.11
N LEU A 237 21.99 -14.18 -1.05
CA LEU A 237 21.75 -15.63 -1.23
C LEU A 237 22.64 -16.51 -0.35
N GLN A 238 23.90 -16.13 -0.12
CA GLN A 238 24.79 -16.85 0.80
C GLN A 238 24.22 -16.87 2.21
N ASN A 239 23.77 -15.71 2.72
CA ASN A 239 23.17 -15.61 4.04
C ASN A 239 21.84 -16.39 4.22
N TYR A 240 21.20 -16.85 3.14
CA TYR A 240 19.99 -17.67 3.19
C TYR A 240 20.27 -19.17 3.09
N LYS A 241 21.52 -19.57 2.79
CA LYS A 241 21.92 -20.98 2.69
C LYS A 241 22.56 -21.52 3.97
N GLU A 242 22.94 -20.63 4.89
CA GLU A 242 23.36 -20.94 6.27
C GLU A 242 22.15 -20.98 7.21
#